data_AF-A0A7S0FZU4-F1
#
_entry.id   AF-A0A7S0FZU4-F1
#
_cell.length_a   1.000
_cell.length_b   1.000
_cell.length_c   1.000
_cell.angle_alpha   90.00
_cell.angle_beta   90.00
_cell.angle_gamma   90.00
#
_symmetry.space_group_name_H-M   'P 1'
#
loop_
_entity.id
_entity.type
_entity.pdbx_description
1 polymer ?
#
loop_
_entity_poly.entity_id
_entity_poly.type
_entity_poly.pdbx_seq_one_letter_code
_entity_poly.pdbx_strand_id
1 'polypeptide(L)'
;MFCKSKCSPSNPATDSVRVDLAEVQRKAQEDVERFDMGDGRYVEKHGANRLVVGAKDPEEADCLVAEWQKEVQRRAEEQERKAKEEAESSARARAEQLARERAEEQRQHQEEVERAQREEERQLQEEQEQLRREEEEARLELEARQRREEEERRLAREREAQQRKEALSRFYAQHGFTGVNDARRSGCAMWAAATTYPLHCAAELADTEIVEMLLKEGANTSQKNSSGKTALQAAQRRNKVGSHDGVLQLLAGSGCGAARPHVGGA
;
A
#
# COMPACT_ATOMS: atom_id res chain seq x y z
N MET A 1 46.59 -97.01 25.19
CA MET A 1 45.96 -95.66 25.22
C MET A 1 44.47 -95.87 25.41
N PHE A 2 43.93 -95.40 26.54
CA PHE A 2 42.53 -95.56 26.92
C PHE A 2 41.65 -94.56 26.14
N CYS A 3 40.64 -95.05 25.41
CA CYS A 3 39.53 -94.20 24.96
C CYS A 3 38.66 -93.90 26.19
N LYS A 4 38.74 -92.66 26.69
CA LYS A 4 37.99 -92.13 27.83
C LYS A 4 36.67 -91.51 27.35
N SER A 5 35.72 -92.35 26.98
CA SER A 5 34.32 -91.93 26.84
C SER A 5 33.43 -93.16 26.88
N LYS A 6 32.41 -93.13 27.75
CA LYS A 6 31.34 -94.13 27.73
C LYS A 6 30.64 -94.00 26.37
N CYS A 7 30.86 -94.93 25.45
CA CYS A 7 30.01 -95.02 24.26
C CYS A 7 28.60 -95.39 24.72
N SER A 8 27.67 -94.44 24.57
CA SER A 8 26.25 -94.68 24.84
C SER A 8 25.72 -95.76 23.87
N PRO A 9 24.82 -96.65 24.32
CA PRO A 9 24.22 -97.65 23.43
C PRO A 9 23.48 -96.94 22.29
N SER A 10 23.77 -97.34 21.04
CA SER A 10 23.06 -96.90 19.83
C SER A 10 21.56 -97.04 20.04
N ASN A 11 20.87 -95.91 20.16
CA ASN A 11 19.45 -95.88 20.44
C ASN A 11 18.69 -95.64 19.12
N PRO A 12 17.98 -96.65 18.58
CA PRO A 12 17.34 -96.56 17.26
C PRO A 12 16.25 -95.50 17.17
N ALA A 13 15.79 -94.98 18.31
CA ALA A 13 14.84 -93.87 18.38
C ALA A 13 15.50 -92.49 18.16
N THR A 14 16.77 -92.32 18.50
CA THR A 14 17.50 -91.04 18.39
C THR A 14 18.54 -91.03 17.28
N ASP A 15 18.96 -92.20 16.81
CA ASP A 15 19.97 -92.38 15.74
C ASP A 15 19.33 -92.64 14.38
N SER A 16 18.16 -92.02 14.14
CA SER A 16 17.46 -92.05 12.86
C SER A 16 17.73 -90.75 12.11
N VAL A 17 18.33 -90.85 10.92
CA VAL A 17 18.38 -89.75 9.97
C VAL A 17 16.95 -89.42 9.58
N ARG A 18 16.42 -88.29 10.06
CA ARG A 18 15.10 -87.80 9.64
C ARG A 18 15.20 -87.35 8.19
N VAL A 19 14.85 -88.25 7.28
CA VAL A 19 14.66 -87.92 5.87
C VAL A 19 13.27 -87.30 5.76
N ASP A 20 13.22 -86.01 5.44
CA ASP A 20 11.98 -85.31 5.20
C ASP A 20 11.39 -85.78 3.86
N LEU A 21 10.49 -86.77 3.91
CA LEU A 21 9.87 -87.35 2.72
C LEU A 21 9.17 -86.29 1.87
N ALA A 22 8.67 -85.20 2.46
CA ALA A 22 8.04 -84.10 1.74
C ALA A 22 9.07 -83.22 1.01
N GLU A 23 10.32 -83.14 1.49
CA GLU A 23 11.41 -82.50 0.75
C GLU A 23 11.94 -83.42 -0.36
N VAL A 24 12.02 -84.73 -0.13
CA VAL A 24 12.38 -85.71 -1.16
C VAL A 24 11.31 -85.77 -2.26
N GLN A 25 10.03 -85.72 -1.91
CA GLN A 25 8.92 -85.64 -2.87
C GLN A 25 8.88 -84.30 -3.61
N ARG A 26 9.10 -83.16 -2.93
CA ARG A 26 9.25 -81.85 -3.60
C ARG A 26 10.45 -81.80 -4.54
N LYS A 27 11.56 -82.46 -4.20
CA LYS A 27 12.75 -82.58 -5.05
C LYS A 27 12.57 -83.60 -6.18
N ALA A 28 11.73 -84.62 -6.02
CA ALA A 28 11.40 -85.59 -7.07
C ALA A 28 10.29 -85.08 -8.01
N GLN A 29 9.54 -84.07 -7.58
CA GLN A 29 8.66 -83.26 -8.40
C GLN A 29 9.51 -82.18 -9.09
N GLU A 30 10.59 -82.61 -9.77
CA GLU A 30 11.26 -81.76 -10.75
C GLU A 30 10.21 -81.42 -11.80
N ASP A 31 10.05 -80.13 -12.11
CA ASP A 31 9.11 -79.66 -13.12
C ASP A 31 9.39 -80.38 -14.45
N VAL A 32 8.61 -81.42 -14.74
CA VAL A 32 8.75 -82.20 -15.97
C VAL A 32 8.15 -81.38 -17.10
N GLU A 33 9.00 -80.61 -17.77
CA GLU A 33 8.60 -79.86 -18.95
C GLU A 33 8.63 -80.80 -20.16
N ARG A 34 7.44 -81.18 -20.63
CA ARG A 34 7.27 -81.99 -21.84
C ARG A 34 7.04 -81.09 -23.04
N PHE A 35 7.86 -81.28 -24.07
CA PHE A 35 7.73 -80.60 -25.35
C PHE A 35 7.37 -81.62 -26.43
N ASP A 36 6.14 -81.54 -26.94
CA ASP A 36 5.58 -82.48 -27.93
C ASP A 36 5.64 -81.86 -29.34
N MET A 37 6.11 -82.63 -30.32
CA MET A 37 6.26 -82.20 -31.72
C MET A 37 4.99 -82.40 -32.55
N GLY A 38 3.93 -82.99 -31.97
CA GLY A 38 2.63 -83.19 -32.61
C GLY A 38 2.53 -84.44 -33.51
N ASP A 39 3.63 -85.20 -33.65
CA ASP A 39 3.72 -86.46 -34.41
C ASP A 39 4.00 -87.68 -33.52
N GLY A 40 3.93 -87.50 -32.19
CA GLY A 40 4.20 -88.53 -31.19
C GLY A 40 5.65 -88.55 -30.68
N ARG A 41 6.55 -87.71 -31.22
CA ARG A 41 7.91 -87.50 -30.71
C ARG A 41 7.94 -86.35 -29.72
N TYR A 42 8.70 -86.49 -28.63
CA TYR A 42 8.77 -85.47 -27.60
C TYR A 42 10.09 -85.44 -26.84
N VAL A 43 10.38 -84.27 -26.26
CA VAL A 43 11.51 -84.04 -25.36
C VAL A 43 10.96 -83.71 -23.97
N GLU A 44 11.34 -84.51 -22.97
CA GLU A 44 11.04 -84.24 -21.57
C GLU A 44 12.29 -83.77 -20.84
N LYS A 45 12.19 -82.65 -20.15
CA LYS A 45 13.23 -82.14 -19.27
C LYS A 45 12.88 -82.50 -17.83
N HIS A 46 13.78 -83.19 -17.15
CA HIS A 46 13.71 -83.59 -15.74
C HIS A 46 14.85 -82.88 -15.01
N GLY A 47 14.60 -81.64 -14.55
CA GLY A 47 15.63 -80.81 -13.93
C GLY A 47 16.85 -80.57 -14.83
N ALA A 48 17.96 -81.23 -14.51
CA ALA A 48 19.21 -81.20 -15.30
C ALA A 48 19.30 -82.30 -16.37
N ASN A 49 18.47 -83.34 -16.29
CA ASN A 49 18.44 -84.46 -17.22
C ASN A 49 17.39 -84.25 -18.32
N ARG A 50 17.60 -84.88 -19.47
CA ARG A 50 16.67 -84.80 -20.61
C ARG A 50 16.42 -86.19 -21.19
N LEU A 51 15.16 -86.49 -21.44
CA LEU A 51 14.69 -87.69 -22.12
C LEU A 51 14.15 -87.30 -23.50
N VAL A 52 14.59 -88.00 -24.55
CA VAL A 52 14.07 -87.85 -25.91
C VAL A 52 13.33 -89.12 -26.28
N VAL A 53 12.07 -89.03 -26.68
CA VAL A 53 11.21 -90.19 -26.95
C VAL A 53 10.73 -90.18 -28.39
N GLY A 54 10.82 -91.34 -29.05
CA GLY A 54 10.32 -91.57 -30.41
C GLY A 54 11.34 -91.39 -31.55
N ALA A 55 12.62 -91.13 -31.24
CA ALA A 55 13.70 -91.11 -32.23
C ALA A 55 14.17 -92.54 -32.58
N LYS A 56 14.45 -92.81 -33.86
CA LYS A 56 14.89 -94.12 -34.35
C LYS A 56 16.41 -94.31 -34.25
N ASP A 57 17.16 -93.21 -34.29
CA ASP A 57 18.62 -93.18 -34.24
C ASP A 57 19.13 -91.92 -33.52
N PRO A 58 20.43 -91.87 -33.15
CA PRO A 58 21.02 -90.75 -32.41
C PRO A 58 20.98 -89.41 -33.16
N GLU A 59 21.07 -89.41 -34.49
CA GLU A 59 21.06 -88.18 -35.30
C GLU A 59 19.66 -87.55 -35.30
N GLU A 60 18.62 -88.38 -35.36
CA GLU A 60 17.23 -87.94 -35.22
C GLU A 60 16.96 -87.36 -33.82
N ALA A 61 17.53 -87.95 -32.77
CA ALA A 61 17.42 -87.42 -31.40
C ALA A 61 18.11 -86.06 -31.22
N ASP A 62 19.29 -85.86 -31.82
CA ASP A 62 20.01 -84.58 -31.80
C ASP A 62 19.28 -83.49 -32.59
N CYS A 63 18.67 -83.84 -33.72
CA CYS A 63 17.82 -82.92 -34.48
C CYS A 63 16.60 -82.45 -33.66
N LEU A 64 15.88 -83.36 -33.00
CA LEU A 64 14.72 -83.03 -32.15
C LEU A 64 15.10 -82.12 -30.99
N VAL A 65 16.25 -82.39 -30.38
CA VAL A 65 16.81 -81.56 -29.31
C VAL A 65 17.13 -80.16 -29.80
N ALA A 66 17.74 -80.03 -30.98
CA ALA A 66 18.08 -78.73 -31.55
C ALA A 66 16.83 -77.92 -31.90
N GLU A 67 15.77 -78.56 -32.39
CA GLU A 67 14.47 -77.92 -32.62
C GLU A 67 13.80 -77.47 -31.32
N TRP A 68 13.79 -78.32 -30.29
CA TRP A 68 13.33 -77.96 -28.95
C TRP A 68 14.11 -76.76 -28.37
N GLN A 69 15.44 -76.78 -28.46
CA GLN A 69 16.29 -75.68 -27.99
C GLN A 69 16.00 -74.36 -28.72
N LYS A 70 15.79 -74.40 -30.05
CA LYS A 70 15.39 -73.24 -30.83
C LYS A 70 14.03 -72.70 -30.39
N GLU A 71 13.05 -73.55 -30.12
CA GLU A 71 11.74 -73.12 -29.64
C GLU A 71 11.80 -72.53 -28.23
N VAL A 72 12.59 -73.13 -27.33
CA VAL A 72 12.82 -72.56 -25.98
C VAL A 72 13.47 -71.19 -26.08
N GLN A 73 14.49 -71.03 -26.93
CA GLN A 73 15.13 -69.74 -27.16
C GLN A 73 14.14 -68.73 -27.76
N ARG A 74 13.35 -69.13 -28.76
CA ARG A 74 12.31 -68.28 -29.38
C ARG A 74 11.28 -67.82 -28.35
N ARG A 75 10.82 -68.71 -27.46
CA ARG A 75 9.89 -68.37 -26.37
C ARG A 75 10.53 -67.43 -25.35
N ALA A 76 11.79 -67.65 -24.98
CA ALA A 76 12.52 -66.77 -24.08
C ALA A 76 12.69 -65.36 -24.67
N GLU A 77 13.11 -65.25 -25.94
CA GLU A 77 13.23 -63.98 -26.66
C GLU A 77 11.87 -63.28 -26.82
N GLU A 78 10.80 -64.02 -27.09
CA GLU A 78 9.44 -63.47 -27.16
C GLU A 78 8.95 -62.95 -25.80
N GLN A 79 9.24 -63.67 -24.71
CA GLN A 79 8.93 -63.23 -23.34
C GLN A 79 9.75 -62.00 -22.95
N GLU A 80 11.04 -61.98 -23.27
CA GLU A 80 11.90 -60.82 -23.00
C GLU A 80 11.43 -59.59 -23.79
N ARG A 81 11.05 -59.77 -25.06
CA ARG A 81 10.48 -58.69 -25.89
C ARG A 81 9.20 -58.15 -25.27
N LYS A 82 8.26 -59.02 -24.87
CA LYS A 82 7.01 -58.61 -24.21
C LYS A 82 7.27 -57.90 -22.89
N ALA A 83 8.16 -58.43 -22.05
CA ALA A 83 8.54 -57.80 -20.79
C ALA A 83 9.18 -56.42 -21.00
N LYS A 84 10.01 -56.26 -22.05
CA LYS A 84 10.61 -54.98 -22.42
C LYS A 84 9.57 -53.98 -22.93
N GLU A 85 8.65 -54.43 -23.79
CA GLU A 85 7.54 -53.60 -24.29
C GLU A 85 6.61 -53.14 -23.15
N GLU A 86 6.27 -54.03 -22.23
CA GLU A 86 5.48 -53.71 -21.03
C GLU A 86 6.22 -52.74 -20.09
N ALA A 87 7.52 -52.98 -19.85
CA ALA A 87 8.35 -52.09 -19.04
C ALA A 87 8.47 -50.70 -19.68
N GLU A 88 8.64 -50.62 -20.99
CA GLU A 88 8.71 -49.35 -21.73
C GLU A 88 7.36 -48.63 -21.71
N SER A 89 6.25 -49.35 -21.92
CA SER A 89 4.90 -48.80 -21.81
C SER A 89 4.63 -48.24 -20.40
N SER A 90 4.99 -49.00 -19.36
CA SER A 90 4.86 -48.55 -17.96
C SER A 90 5.74 -47.34 -17.67
N ALA A 91 6.97 -47.32 -18.18
CA ALA A 91 7.88 -46.19 -18.02
C ALA A 91 7.35 -44.93 -18.72
N ARG A 92 6.82 -45.06 -19.93
CA ARG A 92 6.16 -43.96 -20.68
C ARG A 92 4.95 -43.43 -19.93
N ALA A 93 4.08 -44.31 -19.42
CA ALA A 93 2.90 -43.90 -18.64
C ALA A 93 3.29 -43.15 -17.35
N ARG A 94 4.31 -43.61 -16.62
CA ARG A 94 4.84 -42.92 -15.43
C ARG A 94 5.44 -41.56 -15.78
N ALA A 95 6.19 -41.47 -16.86
CA ALA A 95 6.78 -40.21 -17.33
C ALA A 95 5.70 -39.20 -17.73
N GLU A 96 4.63 -39.65 -18.41
CA GLU A 96 3.50 -38.82 -18.77
C GLU A 96 2.73 -38.33 -17.53
N GLN A 97 2.51 -39.21 -16.54
CA GLN A 97 1.86 -38.83 -15.29
C GLN A 97 2.67 -37.75 -14.54
N LEU A 98 3.98 -37.95 -14.38
CA LEU A 98 4.88 -36.96 -13.77
C LEU A 98 4.89 -35.64 -14.54
N ALA A 99 4.82 -35.68 -15.88
CA ALA A 99 4.76 -34.48 -16.70
C ALA A 99 3.44 -33.72 -16.49
N ARG A 100 2.32 -34.44 -16.35
CA ARG A 100 1.00 -33.83 -16.05
C ARG A 100 1.00 -33.20 -14.66
N GLU A 101 1.50 -33.90 -13.65
CA GLU A 101 1.61 -33.37 -12.27
C GLU A 101 2.44 -32.09 -12.24
N ARG A 102 3.63 -32.08 -12.86
CA ARG A 102 4.47 -30.87 -12.95
C ARG A 102 3.80 -29.72 -13.71
N ALA A 103 3.06 -30.02 -14.77
CA ALA A 103 2.33 -29.00 -15.53
C ALA A 103 1.19 -28.41 -14.70
N GLU A 104 0.48 -29.22 -13.92
CA GLU A 104 -0.54 -28.75 -12.98
C GLU A 104 0.05 -27.88 -11.86
N GLU A 105 1.16 -28.31 -11.26
CA GLU A 105 1.89 -27.53 -10.26
C GLU A 105 2.35 -26.17 -10.83
N GLN A 106 2.91 -26.16 -12.04
CA GLN A 106 3.33 -24.91 -12.70
C GLN A 106 2.15 -23.97 -12.95
N ARG A 107 1.01 -24.51 -13.39
CA ARG A 107 -0.22 -23.72 -13.60
C ARG A 107 -0.74 -23.15 -12.29
N GLN A 108 -0.79 -23.95 -11.24
CA GLN A 108 -1.22 -23.49 -9.91
C GLN A 108 -0.31 -22.40 -9.38
N HIS A 109 1.01 -22.59 -9.49
CA HIS A 109 1.98 -21.58 -9.09
C HIS A 109 1.82 -20.27 -9.89
N GLN A 110 1.63 -20.38 -11.21
CA GLN A 110 1.41 -19.21 -12.05
C GLN A 110 0.11 -18.47 -11.69
N GLU A 111 -0.98 -19.20 -11.44
CA GLU A 111 -2.24 -18.61 -10.98
C GLU A 111 -2.10 -17.94 -9.60
N GLU A 112 -1.31 -18.51 -8.69
CA GLU A 112 -1.03 -17.91 -7.38
C GLU A 112 -0.23 -16.62 -7.51
N VAL A 113 0.81 -16.61 -8.35
CA VAL A 113 1.61 -15.41 -8.64
C VAL A 113 0.74 -14.32 -9.27
N GLU A 114 -0.10 -14.65 -10.26
CA GLU A 114 -1.02 -13.68 -10.88
C GLU A 114 -2.04 -13.14 -9.88
N ARG A 115 -2.55 -13.97 -8.97
CA ARG A 115 -3.46 -13.53 -7.90
C ARG A 115 -2.76 -12.58 -6.94
N ALA A 116 -1.53 -12.91 -6.52
CA ALA A 116 -0.74 -12.06 -5.64
C ALA A 116 -0.44 -10.70 -6.30
N GLN A 117 -0.07 -10.68 -7.58
CA GLN A 117 0.16 -9.45 -8.34
C GLN A 117 -1.09 -8.58 -8.43
N ARG A 118 -2.25 -9.17 -8.74
CA ARG A 118 -3.52 -8.41 -8.78
C ARG A 118 -3.92 -7.87 -7.42
N GLU A 119 -3.60 -8.58 -6.35
CA GLU A 119 -3.85 -8.09 -5.00
C GLU A 119 -2.92 -6.94 -4.63
N GLU A 120 -1.63 -7.04 -4.94
CA GLU A 120 -0.67 -5.95 -4.74
C GLU A 120 -1.05 -4.70 -5.55
N GLU A 121 -1.42 -4.86 -6.83
CA GLU A 121 -1.90 -3.75 -7.66
C GLU A 121 -3.17 -3.12 -7.09
N ARG A 122 -4.11 -3.93 -6.58
CA ARG A 122 -5.33 -3.43 -5.93
C ARG A 122 -5.00 -2.64 -4.67
N GLN A 123 -4.10 -3.14 -3.83
CA GLN A 123 -3.65 -2.46 -2.61
C GLN A 123 -2.98 -1.12 -2.94
N LEU A 124 -2.09 -1.09 -3.94
CA LEU A 124 -1.47 0.15 -4.39
C LEU A 124 -2.48 1.15 -4.95
N GLN A 125 -3.49 0.68 -5.69
CA GLN A 125 -4.57 1.53 -6.19
C GLN A 125 -5.41 2.12 -5.05
N GLU A 126 -5.79 1.30 -4.07
CA GLU A 126 -6.53 1.73 -2.89
C GLU A 126 -5.74 2.75 -2.07
N GLU A 127 -4.44 2.51 -1.84
CA GLU A 127 -3.54 3.44 -1.14
C GLU A 127 -3.42 4.78 -1.90
N GLN A 128 -3.22 4.75 -3.21
CA GLN A 128 -3.18 5.97 -4.02
C GLN A 128 -4.52 6.72 -4.02
N GLU A 129 -5.64 6.01 -3.99
CA GLU A 129 -6.95 6.64 -3.88
C GLU A 129 -7.16 7.29 -2.50
N GLN A 130 -6.73 6.63 -1.43
CA GLN A 130 -6.76 7.18 -0.07
C GLN A 130 -5.92 8.45 0.02
N LEU A 131 -4.67 8.42 -0.45
CA LEU A 131 -3.80 9.60 -0.46
C LEU A 131 -4.43 10.76 -1.25
N ARG A 132 -5.03 10.50 -2.42
CA ARG A 132 -5.73 11.54 -3.18
C ARG A 132 -6.92 12.13 -2.43
N ARG A 133 -7.68 11.32 -1.70
CA ARG A 133 -8.81 11.78 -0.88
C ARG A 133 -8.32 12.64 0.28
N GLU A 134 -7.26 12.21 0.97
CA GLU A 134 -6.65 12.97 2.07
C GLU A 134 -6.08 14.31 1.60
N GLU A 135 -5.39 14.35 0.46
CA GLU A 135 -4.89 15.59 -0.13
C GLU A 135 -6.02 16.56 -0.53
N GLU A 136 -7.11 16.02 -1.09
CA GLU A 136 -8.29 16.81 -1.41
C GLU A 136 -8.99 17.35 -0.15
N GLU A 137 -9.17 16.52 0.88
CA GLU A 137 -9.74 16.92 2.15
C GLU A 137 -8.90 18.02 2.81
N ALA A 138 -7.57 17.86 2.86
CA ALA A 138 -6.65 18.85 3.39
C ALA A 138 -6.71 20.18 2.59
N ARG A 139 -6.83 20.10 1.26
CA ARG A 139 -7.01 21.29 0.40
C ARG A 139 -8.31 22.03 0.72
N LEU A 140 -9.42 21.29 0.86
CA LEU A 140 -10.72 21.86 1.20
C LEU A 140 -10.74 22.46 2.61
N GLU A 141 -10.09 21.82 3.58
CA GLU A 141 -9.97 22.34 4.93
C GLU A 141 -9.17 23.64 4.98
N LEU A 142 -8.05 23.70 4.24
CA LEU A 142 -7.25 24.92 4.13
C LEU A 142 -8.04 26.07 3.49
N GLU A 143 -8.77 25.79 2.40
CA GLU A 143 -9.62 26.79 1.75
C GLU A 143 -10.74 27.27 2.68
N ALA A 144 -11.39 26.35 3.41
CA ALA A 144 -12.41 26.69 4.38
C ALA A 144 -11.85 27.56 5.52
N ARG A 145 -10.64 27.26 5.99
CA ARG A 145 -9.94 28.07 7.01
C ARG A 145 -9.65 29.47 6.49
N GLN A 146 -9.10 29.59 5.27
CA GLN A 146 -8.82 30.89 4.65
C GLN A 146 -10.09 31.74 4.52
N ARG A 147 -11.19 31.14 4.06
CA ARG A 147 -12.48 31.83 3.95
C ARG A 147 -12.99 32.33 5.31
N ARG A 148 -12.85 31.52 6.37
CA ARG A 148 -13.20 31.93 7.74
C ARG A 148 -12.33 33.09 8.22
N GLU A 149 -11.02 33.00 8.03
CA GLU A 149 -10.08 34.06 8.42
C GLU A 149 -10.36 35.37 7.65
N GLU A 150 -10.67 35.29 6.35
CA GLU A 150 -11.07 36.45 5.55
C GLU A 150 -12.39 37.07 6.01
N GLU A 151 -13.39 36.24 6.30
CA GLU A 151 -14.67 36.68 6.82
C GLU A 151 -14.52 37.33 8.21
N GLU A 152 -13.75 36.72 9.10
CA GLU A 152 -13.44 37.30 10.41
C GLU A 152 -12.74 38.65 10.28
N ARG A 153 -11.75 38.77 9.38
CA ARG A 153 -11.08 40.05 9.10
C ARG A 153 -12.04 41.08 8.52
N ARG A 154 -12.97 40.68 7.65
CA ARG A 154 -14.01 41.56 7.11
C ARG A 154 -14.93 42.07 8.21
N LEU A 155 -15.45 41.16 9.04
CA LEU A 155 -16.34 41.47 10.17
C LEU A 155 -15.61 42.34 11.21
N ALA A 156 -14.33 42.08 11.48
CA ALA A 156 -13.52 42.89 12.39
C ALA A 156 -13.38 44.33 11.87
N ARG A 157 -13.07 44.52 10.58
CA ARG A 157 -12.99 45.86 9.96
C ARG A 157 -14.33 46.58 10.00
N GLU A 158 -15.43 45.87 9.77
CA GLU A 158 -16.78 46.43 9.83
C GLU A 158 -17.15 46.85 11.26
N ARG A 159 -16.88 46.01 12.25
CA ARG A 159 -17.06 46.34 13.67
C ARG A 159 -16.21 47.53 14.10
N GLU A 160 -14.93 47.57 13.72
CA GLU A 160 -14.05 48.70 14.00
C GLU A 160 -14.57 49.99 13.34
N ALA A 161 -15.05 49.91 12.09
CA ALA A 161 -15.66 51.04 11.41
C ALA A 161 -16.95 51.52 12.09
N GLN A 162 -17.78 50.59 12.56
CA GLN A 162 -19.00 50.90 13.29
C GLN A 162 -18.70 51.55 14.64
N GLN A 163 -17.78 50.97 15.42
CA GLN A 163 -17.31 51.53 16.69
C GLN A 163 -16.74 52.93 16.52
N ARG A 164 -15.94 53.15 15.46
CA ARG A 164 -15.41 54.47 15.12
C ARG A 164 -16.53 55.47 14.83
N LYS A 165 -17.53 55.09 14.02
CA LYS A 165 -18.68 55.96 13.71
C LYS A 165 -19.51 56.27 14.96
N GLU A 166 -19.74 55.29 15.84
CA GLU A 166 -20.47 55.47 17.09
C GLU A 166 -19.72 56.38 18.07
N ALA A 167 -18.41 56.21 18.20
CA ALA A 167 -17.55 57.07 19.01
C ALA A 167 -17.60 58.52 18.51
N LEU A 168 -17.47 58.73 17.19
CA LEU A 168 -17.60 60.04 16.57
C LEU A 168 -19.00 60.62 16.73
N SER A 169 -20.05 59.81 16.59
CA SER A 169 -21.44 60.24 16.79
C SER A 169 -21.67 60.73 18.23
N ARG A 170 -21.16 59.98 19.23
CA ARG A 170 -21.20 60.40 20.64
C ARG A 170 -20.45 61.72 20.83
N PHE A 171 -19.26 61.87 20.24
CA PHE A 171 -18.48 63.10 20.30
C PHE A 171 -19.23 64.29 19.68
N TYR A 172 -19.84 64.09 18.51
CA TYR A 172 -20.64 65.11 17.83
C TYR A 172 -21.82 65.56 18.69
N ALA A 173 -22.57 64.63 19.29
CA ALA A 173 -23.68 64.96 20.17
C ALA A 173 -23.24 65.75 21.41
N GLN A 174 -22.13 65.36 22.04
CA GLN A 174 -21.60 66.03 23.23
C GLN A 174 -21.12 67.46 22.94
N HIS A 175 -20.58 67.71 21.75
CA HIS A 175 -19.96 68.98 21.38
C HIS A 175 -20.77 69.82 20.38
N GLY A 176 -21.99 69.39 20.03
CA GLY A 176 -22.91 70.12 19.15
C GLY A 176 -22.46 70.19 17.69
N PHE A 177 -21.84 69.13 17.18
CA PHE A 177 -21.49 68.98 15.76
C PHE A 177 -22.47 68.05 15.05
N THR A 178 -22.57 68.15 13.73
CA THR A 178 -23.46 67.30 12.90
C THR A 178 -22.71 66.36 11.96
N GLY A 179 -21.41 66.60 11.75
CA GLY A 179 -20.60 65.83 10.80
C GLY A 179 -19.11 66.16 10.91
N VAL A 180 -18.30 65.35 10.24
CA VAL A 180 -16.81 65.35 10.33
C VAL A 180 -16.19 66.71 10.02
N ASN A 181 -16.79 67.47 9.11
CA ASN A 181 -16.33 68.78 8.65
C ASN A 181 -17.35 69.90 8.92
N ASP A 182 -18.41 69.61 9.67
CA ASP A 182 -19.47 70.58 9.93
C ASP A 182 -19.05 71.51 11.06
N ALA A 183 -18.97 72.80 10.75
CA ALA A 183 -18.67 73.78 11.77
C ALA A 183 -19.88 74.03 12.65
N ARG A 184 -19.66 74.05 13.96
CA ARG A 184 -20.65 74.64 14.88
C ARG A 184 -20.46 76.15 14.93
N ARG A 185 -21.57 76.88 14.82
CA ARG A 185 -21.59 78.34 15.02
C ARG A 185 -22.01 78.63 16.46
N SER A 186 -21.11 79.24 17.23
CA SER A 186 -21.42 79.73 18.57
C SER A 186 -21.45 81.27 18.57
N GLY A 187 -22.57 81.86 19.01
CA GLY A 187 -22.76 83.31 19.10
C GLY A 187 -24.19 83.79 18.79
N CYS A 188 -24.57 84.95 19.34
CA CYS A 188 -25.79 85.68 19.00
C CYS A 188 -25.58 86.48 17.71
N ALA A 189 -26.62 86.74 16.92
CA ALA A 189 -26.56 87.55 15.68
C ALA A 189 -25.97 88.96 15.86
N MET A 190 -25.87 89.45 17.11
CA MET A 190 -25.26 90.74 17.47
C MET A 190 -23.73 90.72 17.69
N TRP A 191 -23.07 89.55 17.80
CA TRP A 191 -21.60 89.47 17.93
C TRP A 191 -21.01 88.52 16.89
N ALA A 192 -19.76 88.76 16.49
CA ALA A 192 -19.07 87.94 15.49
C ALA A 192 -19.17 86.44 15.82
N ALA A 193 -19.85 85.71 14.96
CA ALA A 193 -20.06 84.29 15.08
C ALA A 193 -18.72 83.53 15.11
N ALA A 194 -18.47 82.74 16.16
CA ALA A 194 -17.29 81.89 16.25
C ALA A 194 -17.58 80.53 15.59
N THR A 195 -16.88 80.26 14.50
CA THR A 195 -16.90 79.01 13.73
C THR A 195 -15.79 78.08 14.24
N THR A 196 -16.17 76.92 14.78
CA THR A 196 -15.25 75.88 15.24
C THR A 196 -15.60 74.56 14.57
N TYR A 197 -14.60 73.80 14.14
CA TYR A 197 -14.79 72.47 13.53
C TYR A 197 -14.49 71.35 14.53
N PRO A 198 -14.99 70.12 14.30
CA PRO A 198 -14.75 68.98 15.19
C PRO A 198 -13.26 68.72 15.41
N LEU A 199 -12.46 68.82 14.35
CA LEU A 199 -11.02 68.58 14.40
C LEU A 199 -10.28 69.62 15.27
N HIS A 200 -10.66 70.90 15.23
CA HIS A 200 -10.10 71.92 16.14
C HIS A 200 -10.49 71.66 17.58
N CYS A 201 -11.74 71.25 17.84
CA CYS A 201 -12.21 70.95 19.18
C CYS A 201 -11.46 69.74 19.78
N ALA A 202 -11.32 68.65 19.01
CA ALA A 202 -10.55 67.48 19.43
C ALA A 202 -9.07 67.82 19.66
N ALA A 203 -8.49 68.64 18.80
CA ALA A 203 -7.10 69.10 18.91
C ALA A 203 -6.84 69.98 20.15
N GLU A 204 -7.81 70.81 20.56
CA GLU A 204 -7.71 71.59 21.80
C GLU A 204 -7.90 70.73 23.06
N LEU A 205 -8.62 69.60 22.95
CA LEU A 205 -8.89 68.68 24.05
C LEU A 205 -7.79 67.63 24.28
N ALA A 206 -6.74 67.60 23.45
CA ALA A 206 -5.70 66.56 23.45
C ALA A 206 -6.19 65.15 23.10
N ASP A 207 -7.39 65.01 22.52
CA ASP A 207 -7.98 63.68 22.30
C ASP A 207 -7.37 63.03 21.06
N THR A 208 -6.32 62.25 21.26
CA THR A 208 -5.59 61.59 20.18
C THR A 208 -6.45 60.58 19.43
N GLU A 209 -7.32 59.86 20.13
CA GLU A 209 -8.17 58.82 19.54
C GLU A 209 -9.24 59.45 18.63
N ILE A 210 -9.92 60.50 19.10
CA ILE A 210 -10.91 61.22 18.28
C ILE A 210 -10.25 61.94 17.11
N VAL A 211 -9.06 62.52 17.29
CA VAL A 211 -8.30 63.13 16.18
C VAL A 211 -7.94 62.07 15.12
N GLU A 212 -7.43 60.91 15.51
CA GLU A 212 -7.12 59.82 14.58
C GLU A 212 -8.37 59.31 13.85
N MET A 213 -9.48 59.11 14.57
CA MET A 213 -10.75 58.70 13.99
C MET A 213 -11.30 59.72 12.99
N LEU A 214 -11.25 61.02 13.32
CA LEU A 214 -11.67 62.10 12.42
C LEU A 214 -10.81 62.14 11.15
N LEU A 215 -9.50 61.94 11.26
CA LEU A 215 -8.59 61.88 10.11
C LEU A 215 -8.87 60.67 9.22
N LYS A 216 -9.13 59.49 9.80
CA LYS A 216 -9.52 58.27 9.07
C LYS A 216 -10.84 58.45 8.31
N GLU A 217 -11.77 59.27 8.83
CA GLU A 217 -13.03 59.63 8.17
C GLU A 217 -12.91 60.85 7.21
N GLY A 218 -11.69 61.35 6.97
CA GLY A 218 -11.45 62.42 5.98
C GLY A 218 -11.69 63.84 6.50
N ALA A 219 -11.48 64.11 7.78
CA ALA A 219 -11.47 65.46 8.31
C ALA A 219 -10.40 66.33 7.62
N ASN A 220 -10.80 67.53 7.22
CA ASN A 220 -9.90 68.42 6.51
C ASN A 220 -8.97 69.17 7.47
N THR A 221 -7.70 68.76 7.50
CA THR A 221 -6.64 69.33 8.35
C THR A 221 -6.28 70.78 8.02
N SER A 222 -6.61 71.24 6.81
CA SER A 222 -6.30 72.59 6.33
C SER A 222 -7.41 73.61 6.64
N GLN A 223 -8.53 73.19 7.21
CA GLN A 223 -9.60 74.10 7.60
C GLN A 223 -9.13 75.08 8.67
N LYS A 224 -9.50 76.35 8.47
CA LYS A 224 -9.21 77.44 9.40
C LYS A 224 -10.47 77.78 10.21
N ASN A 225 -10.33 77.86 11.53
CA ASN A 225 -11.40 78.33 12.41
C ASN A 225 -11.60 79.86 12.30
N SER A 226 -12.56 80.42 13.03
CA SER A 226 -12.84 81.88 13.00
C SER A 226 -11.67 82.78 13.40
N SER A 227 -10.64 82.24 14.05
CA SER A 227 -9.40 82.96 14.39
C SER A 227 -8.30 82.80 13.33
N GLY A 228 -8.60 82.23 12.16
CA GLY A 228 -7.60 81.88 11.13
C GLY A 228 -6.71 80.68 11.48
N LYS A 229 -7.01 80.00 12.59
CA LYS A 229 -6.39 78.81 13.20
C LYS A 229 -6.52 77.52 12.39
N THR A 230 -5.46 76.83 11.95
CA THR A 230 -5.57 75.38 11.62
C THR A 230 -5.65 74.52 12.88
N ALA A 231 -6.10 73.27 12.77
CA ALA A 231 -6.18 72.36 13.93
C ALA A 231 -4.80 72.13 14.58
N LEU A 232 -3.75 72.01 13.77
CA LEU A 232 -2.36 71.91 14.25
C LEU A 232 -1.96 73.15 15.06
N GLN A 233 -2.25 74.35 14.56
CA GLN A 233 -1.93 75.60 15.24
C GLN A 233 -2.77 75.83 16.50
N ALA A 234 -3.97 75.24 16.57
CA ALA A 234 -4.81 75.24 17.77
C ALA A 234 -4.20 74.33 18.85
N ALA A 235 -3.81 73.10 18.51
CA ALA A 235 -3.09 72.19 19.41
C ALA A 235 -1.77 72.78 19.91
N GLN A 236 -0.96 73.40 19.02
CA GLN A 236 0.32 74.02 19.42
C GLN A 236 0.14 75.11 20.47
N ARG A 237 -0.89 75.96 20.34
CA ARG A 237 -1.16 77.01 21.34
C ARG A 237 -1.56 76.44 22.69
N ARG A 238 -2.32 75.34 22.69
CA ARG A 238 -2.81 74.71 23.91
C ARG A 238 -1.78 73.78 24.56
N ASN A 239 -0.67 73.47 23.87
CA ASN A 239 0.31 72.51 24.33
C ASN A 239 1.02 73.04 25.57
N LYS A 240 0.79 72.38 26.70
CA LYS A 240 1.44 72.71 27.97
C LYS A 240 2.19 71.47 28.42
N VAL A 241 3.53 71.55 28.44
CA VAL A 241 4.41 70.48 28.89
C VAL A 241 4.18 69.16 28.13
N GLY A 242 4.03 69.23 26.79
CA GLY A 242 3.90 68.05 25.94
C GLY A 242 2.53 67.37 25.93
N SER A 243 1.51 67.97 26.57
CA SER A 243 0.15 67.42 26.65
C SER A 243 -0.52 67.12 25.30
N HIS A 244 -0.08 67.77 24.22
CA HIS A 244 -0.65 67.58 22.88
C HIS A 244 0.31 66.93 21.89
N ASP A 245 1.43 66.36 22.34
CA ASP A 245 2.46 65.85 21.43
C ASP A 245 1.94 64.74 20.50
N GLY A 246 1.09 63.84 20.99
CA GLY A 246 0.45 62.80 20.17
C GLY A 246 -0.47 63.37 19.08
N VAL A 247 -1.27 64.39 19.41
CA VAL A 247 -2.14 65.09 18.45
C VAL A 247 -1.31 65.86 17.42
N LEU A 248 -0.22 66.51 17.86
CA LEU A 248 0.69 67.24 16.98
C LEU A 248 1.38 66.31 15.99
N GLN A 249 1.81 65.13 16.43
CA GLN A 249 2.40 64.10 15.57
C GLN A 249 1.40 63.60 14.52
N LEU A 250 0.16 63.28 14.92
CA LEU A 250 -0.89 62.82 13.99
C LEU A 250 -1.23 63.88 12.94
N LEU A 251 -1.44 65.14 13.37
CA LEU A 251 -1.79 66.23 12.47
C LEU A 251 -0.62 66.68 11.57
N ALA A 252 0.62 66.61 12.07
CA ALA A 252 1.81 66.88 11.26
C ALA A 252 2.08 65.75 10.24
N GLY A 253 1.84 64.50 10.63
CA GLY A 253 1.99 63.32 9.77
C GLY A 253 0.96 63.26 8.64
N SER A 254 -0.29 63.66 8.88
CA SER A 254 -1.34 63.71 7.83
C SER A 254 -1.16 64.84 6.81
N GLY A 255 -0.31 65.85 7.10
CA GLY A 255 0.00 66.95 6.19
C GLY A 255 1.10 66.64 5.17
N CYS A 256 1.82 65.53 5.32
CA CYS A 256 2.87 65.11 4.40
C CYS A 256 2.42 63.85 3.66
N GLY A 257 2.12 63.98 2.36
CA GLY A 257 1.85 62.84 1.50
C GLY A 257 3.03 61.88 1.50
N ALA A 258 2.95 60.82 2.29
CA ALA A 258 3.80 59.65 2.13
C ALA A 258 3.50 59.09 0.74
N ALA A 259 4.49 59.24 -0.15
CA ALA A 259 4.48 58.69 -1.48
C ALA A 259 4.01 57.22 -1.44
N ARG A 260 2.93 56.93 -2.16
CA ARG A 260 2.53 55.54 -2.45
C ARG A 260 3.73 54.88 -3.13
N PRO A 261 4.29 53.76 -2.62
CA PRO A 261 5.29 53.05 -3.38
C PRO A 261 4.60 52.53 -4.65
N HIS A 262 5.04 53.06 -5.79
CA HIS A 262 4.69 52.54 -7.10
C HIS A 262 5.25 51.11 -7.18
N VAL A 263 4.36 50.13 -7.20
CA VAL A 263 4.70 48.72 -7.41
C VAL A 263 5.27 48.60 -8.83
N GLY A 264 6.60 48.50 -8.95
CA GLY A 264 7.26 48.19 -10.20
C GLY A 264 7.04 46.72 -10.53
N GLY A 265 6.20 46.44 -11.52
CA GLY A 265 6.14 45.14 -12.18
C GLY A 265 7.17 45.09 -13.29
N ALA A 266 8.07 44.12 -13.21
CA ALA A 266 8.84 43.58 -14.33
C ALA A 266 8.39 42.13 -14.54
#